data_AF-A0A943HMJ4-F1
#
_entry.id   AF-A0A943HMJ4-F1
#
_cell.length_a   1.000
_cell.length_b   1.000
_cell.length_c   1.000
_cell.angle_alpha   90.00
_cell.angle_beta   90.00
_cell.angle_gamma   90.00
#
_symmetry.space_group_name_H-M   'P 1'
#
loop_
_entity.id
_entity.type
_entity.pdbx_description
1 polymer ?
#
loop_
_entity_poly.entity_id
_entity_poly.type
_entity_poly.pdbx_seq_one_letter_code
_entity_poly.pdbx_strand_id
1 'polypeptide(L)' 'MTYKKKIGAAGEELAAELLKSKGYYIIRRNFSCPYGEVDIIAVKDKA' A
#
# COMPACT_ATOMS: atom_id res chain seq x y z
N MET A 1 -11.94 10.21 13.99
CA MET A 1 -11.60 9.45 12.77
C MET A 1 -12.85 8.77 12.25
N THR A 2 -13.32 9.12 11.05
CA THR A 2 -14.59 8.62 10.49
C THR A 2 -14.52 7.12 10.20
N TYR A 3 -15.63 6.40 10.35
CA TYR A 3 -15.76 4.98 10.04
C TYR A 3 -15.18 4.60 8.66
N LYS A 4 -15.46 5.42 7.64
CA LYS A 4 -14.91 5.26 6.27
C LYS A 4 -13.37 5.24 6.22
N LYS A 5 -12.69 6.09 7.02
CA LYS A 5 -11.23 6.13 7.06
C LYS A 5 -10.63 4.87 7.70
N LYS A 6 -11.31 4.30 8.70
CA LYS A 6 -10.87 3.05 9.35
C LYS A 6 -10.96 1.86 8.38
N ILE A 7 -12.03 1.80 7.59
CA ILE A 7 -12.20 0.75 6.57
C ILE A 7 -11.13 0.88 5.49
N GLY A 8 -10.87 2.10 5.00
CA GLY A 8 -9.81 2.35 4.02
C GLY A 8 -8.45 1.87 4.51
N ALA A 9 -8.05 2.30 5.71
CA ALA A 9 -6.78 1.89 6.31
C ALA A 9 -6.66 0.36 6.51
N ALA A 10 -7.77 -0.31 6.88
CA ALA A 10 -7.78 -1.77 7.00
C ALA A 10 -7.61 -2.48 5.64
N GLY A 11 -8.22 -1.94 4.58
CA GLY A 11 -8.07 -2.46 3.22
C GLY A 11 -6.64 -2.28 2.69
N GLU A 12 -6.04 -1.11 2.94
CA GLU A 12 -4.64 -0.84 2.59
C GLU A 12 -3.67 -1.77 3.33
N GLU A 13 -3.91 -2.04 4.62
CA GLU A 13 -3.09 -2.99 5.37
C GLU A 13 -3.19 -4.40 4.77
N LEU A 14 -4.41 -4.88 4.52
CA LEU A 14 -4.64 -6.20 3.92
C LEU A 14 -3.98 -6.32 2.54
N ALA A 15 -4.04 -5.26 1.73
CA ALA A 15 -3.38 -5.22 0.43
C ALA A 15 -1.86 -5.31 0.56
N ALA A 16 -1.26 -4.61 1.53
CA ALA A 16 0.18 -4.68 1.79
C ALA A 16 0.61 -6.07 2.28
N GLU A 17 -0.18 -6.71 3.15
CA GLU A 17 0.07 -8.08 3.61
C GLU A 17 -0.04 -9.10 2.49
N LEU A 18 -1.06 -8.98 1.62
CA LEU A 18 -1.22 -9.84 0.45
C LEU A 18 -0.02 -9.73 -0.50
N LEU A 19 0.47 -8.51 -0.75
CA LEU A 19 1.64 -8.28 -1.58
C LEU A 19 2.89 -8.94 -0.99
N LYS A 20 3.12 -8.76 0.32
CA LYS A 20 4.23 -9.43 1.04
C LYS A 20 4.14 -10.95 0.94
N SER A 21 2.95 -11.52 1.17
CA SER A 21 2.69 -12.96 1.05
C SER A 21 2.97 -13.50 -0.36
N LYS A 22 2.72 -12.68 -1.39
CA LYS A 22 3.05 -13.00 -2.79
C LYS A 22 4.52 -12.78 -3.16
N GLY A 23 5.39 -12.48 -2.20
CA GLY A 23 6.82 -12.28 -2.39
C GLY A 23 7.22 -10.89 -2.89
N TYR A 24 6.33 -9.89 -2.80
CA TYR A 24 6.67 -8.51 -3.10
C TYR A 24 7.35 -7.84 -1.90
N TYR A 25 8.31 -6.96 -2.18
CA TYR A 25 8.87 -6.04 -1.20
C TYR A 25 8.14 -4.70 -1.27
N ILE A 26 7.60 -4.24 -0.14
CA ILE A 26 6.95 -2.93 -0.06
C ILE A 26 8.03 -1.85 -0.02
N ILE A 27 8.07 -1.00 -1.04
CA ILE A 27 9.01 0.13 -1.14
C ILE A 27 8.48 1.33 -0.34
N ARG A 28 7.20 1.66 -0.51
CA ARG A 28 6.58 2.82 0.13
C ARG A 28 5.07 2.64 0.26
N ARG A 29 4.49 3.23 1.31
CA ARG A 29 3.04 3.38 1.50
C ARG A 29 2.68 4.86 1.56
N ASN A 30 1.44 5.20 1.24
CA ASN A 30 0.90 6.57 1.29
C ASN A 30 1.80 7.56 0.53
N PHE A 31 2.15 7.21 -0.72
CA PHE A 31 2.94 8.08 -1.57
C PHE A 31 2.07 9.19 -2.15
N SER A 32 2.56 10.41 -2.09
CA SER A 32 1.91 11.57 -2.69
C SER A 32 2.96 12.43 -3.37
N CYS A 33 2.62 12.94 -4.55
CA CYS A 33 3.40 13.89 -5.31
C CYS A 33 2.45 14.92 -5.98
N PRO A 34 2.97 16.01 -6.58
CA PRO A 34 2.13 17.01 -7.25
C PRO A 34 1.24 16.46 -8.37
N TYR A 35 1.55 15.26 -8.87
CA TYR A 35 0.80 14.61 -9.95
C TYR A 35 -0.25 13.59 -9.46
N GLY A 36 -0.32 13.32 -8.16
CA GLY A 36 -1.29 12.39 -7.60
C GLY A 36 -0.81 11.61 -6.38
N GLU A 37 -1.57 10.59 -6.02
CA GLU A 37 -1.33 9.73 -4.86
C GLU A 37 -1.35 8.26 -5.25
N VAL A 38 -0.58 7.47 -4.50
CA VAL A 38 -0.49 6.01 -4.63
C VAL A 38 -0.44 5.41 -3.22
N ASP A 39 -1.37 4.50 -2.92
CA ASP A 39 -1.47 3.90 -1.59
C ASP A 39 -0.28 3.00 -1.26
N ILE A 40 0.15 2.14 -2.20
CA ILE A 40 1.23 1.16 -2.00
C ILE A 40 2.10 1.06 -3.25
N ILE A 41 3.41 1.19 -3.06
CA ILE A 41 4.45 0.92 -4.06
C ILE A 41 5.20 -0.32 -3.63
N ALA A 42 5.20 -1.36 -4.48
CA ALA A 42 5.85 -2.63 -4.20
C ALA A 42 6.58 -3.16 -5.44
N VAL A 43 7.62 -3.95 -5.22
CA VAL A 43 8.42 -4.57 -6.29
C VAL A 43 8.49 -6.07 -6.08
N LYS A 44 8.38 -6.83 -7.17
CA LYS A 44 8.66 -8.27 -7.22
C LYS A 44 9.93 -8.44 -8.03
N ASP A 45 10.86 -9.22 -7.49
CA ASP A 45 12.23 -9.39 -7.97
C ASP A 45 13.09 -8.12 -7.78
N LYS A 46 14.03 -8.18 -6.83
CA LYS A 46 15.17 -7.26 -6.83
C LYS A 46 16.08 -7.72 -7.97
N ALA A 47 16.15 -6.94 -9.05
CA ALA A 47 17.25 -7.03 -10.00
C ALA A 47 18.58 -6.69 -9.33
#